data_AF-A0A6L9ZC48-F1
#
_entry.id   AF-A0A6L9ZC48-F1
#
_cell.length_a   1.000
_cell.length_b   1.000
_cell.length_c   1.000
_cell.angle_alpha   90.00
_cell.angle_beta   90.00
_cell.angle_gamma   90.00
#
_symmetry.space_group_name_H-M   'P 1'
#
loop_
_entity.id
_entity.type
_entity.pdbx_description
1 polymer ?
#
loop_
_entity_poly.entity_id
_entity_poly.type
_entity_poly.pdbx_seq_one_letter_code
_entity_poly.pdbx_strand_id
1 'polypeptide(L)'
;PESEESELLRLTIQFLQDTQVGYHAFFAELAQQFDKSWRDDVSQIMSRESFWESEAQYSSLADWRNLYYHLLQNLSVDQLKDMSALLRDKNPQTALLRPVIEAVWEPITQEDNWEPFYELITKLQGKQ
;
A
#
# COMPACT_ATOMS: atom_id res chain seq x y z
N PRO A 1 -14.28 -22.16 -12.81
CA PRO A 1 -14.16 -20.69 -12.76
C PRO A 1 -13.22 -20.30 -11.62
N GLU A 2 -12.18 -19.51 -11.89
CA GLU A 2 -11.43 -18.86 -10.82
C GLU A 2 -12.35 -17.86 -10.10
N SER A 3 -12.16 -17.70 -8.80
CA SER A 3 -12.97 -16.80 -7.99
C SER A 3 -12.54 -15.35 -8.20
N GLU A 4 -13.41 -14.38 -7.94
CA GLU A 4 -13.07 -12.95 -8.09
C GLU A 4 -11.88 -12.54 -7.20
N GLU A 5 -11.71 -13.19 -6.05
CA GLU A 5 -10.56 -12.96 -5.17
C GLU A 5 -9.24 -13.47 -5.78
N SER A 6 -9.30 -14.60 -6.50
CA SER A 6 -8.13 -15.16 -7.20
C SER A 6 -7.72 -14.25 -8.35
N GLU A 7 -8.71 -13.69 -9.06
CA GLU A 7 -8.48 -12.74 -10.15
C GLU A 7 -7.90 -11.41 -9.64
N LEU A 8 -8.41 -10.89 -8.52
CA LEU A 8 -7.85 -9.68 -7.91
C LEU A 8 -6.38 -9.88 -7.52
N LEU A 9 -6.04 -11.04 -6.94
CA LEU A 9 -4.66 -11.38 -6.62
C LEU A 9 -3.79 -11.45 -7.88
N ARG A 10 -4.29 -12.10 -8.95
CA ARG A 10 -3.59 -12.20 -10.23
C ARG A 10 -3.31 -10.81 -10.83
N LEU A 11 -4.32 -9.94 -10.89
CA LEU A 11 -4.19 -8.56 -11.37
C LEU A 11 -3.20 -7.75 -10.53
N THR A 12 -3.20 -7.95 -9.20
CA THR A 12 -2.25 -7.29 -8.30
C THR A 12 -0.81 -7.70 -8.63
N ILE A 13 -0.55 -9.01 -8.77
CA ILE A 13 0.79 -9.52 -9.09
C ILE A 13 1.23 -9.03 -10.47
N GLN A 14 0.35 -9.08 -11.46
CA GLN A 14 0.64 -8.62 -12.82
C GLN A 14 1.01 -7.14 -12.82
N PHE A 15 0.22 -6.29 -12.16
CA PHE A 15 0.48 -4.86 -12.05
C PHE A 15 1.85 -4.57 -11.42
N LEU A 16 2.18 -5.22 -10.30
CA LEU A 16 3.47 -5.03 -9.62
C LEU A 16 4.65 -5.47 -10.50
N GLN A 17 4.48 -6.54 -11.27
CA GLN A 17 5.49 -7.01 -12.22
C GLN A 17 5.69 -6.05 -13.39
N ASP A 18 4.61 -5.52 -13.96
CA ASP A 18 4.69 -4.66 -15.14
C ASP A 18 5.20 -3.26 -14.82
N THR A 19 4.85 -2.73 -13.65
CA THR A 19 5.16 -1.35 -13.26
C THR A 19 6.39 -1.21 -12.38
N GLN A 20 6.90 -2.33 -11.84
CA GLN A 20 8.00 -2.34 -10.85
C GLN A 20 7.72 -1.51 -9.59
N VAL A 21 6.46 -1.16 -9.33
CA VAL A 21 6.04 -0.53 -8.07
C VAL A 21 6.40 -1.47 -6.93
N GLY A 22 7.06 -0.93 -5.91
CA GLY A 22 7.46 -1.73 -4.75
C GLY A 22 6.24 -2.34 -4.05
N TYR A 23 6.28 -3.66 -3.80
CA TYR A 23 5.20 -4.40 -3.14
C TYR A 23 4.68 -3.68 -1.89
N HIS A 24 5.58 -3.31 -0.97
CA HIS A 24 5.19 -2.62 0.25
C HIS A 24 4.63 -1.22 -0.01
N ALA A 25 5.19 -0.49 -0.98
CA ALA A 25 4.73 0.85 -1.33
C ALA A 25 3.29 0.83 -1.85
N PHE A 26 2.95 -0.13 -2.71
CA PHE A 26 1.59 -0.32 -3.21
C PHE A 26 0.59 -0.54 -2.07
N PHE A 27 0.85 -1.50 -1.18
CA PHE A 27 -0.07 -1.82 -0.09
C PHE A 27 -0.12 -0.74 1.00
N ALA A 28 1.00 -0.05 1.24
CA ALA A 28 1.04 1.11 2.12
C ALA A 28 0.16 2.23 1.57
N GLU A 29 0.27 2.55 0.29
CA GLU A 29 -0.55 3.58 -0.37
C GLU A 29 -2.03 3.18 -0.42
N LEU A 30 -2.32 1.91 -0.74
CA LEU A 30 -3.67 1.34 -0.70
C LEU A 30 -4.32 1.57 0.67
N ALA A 31 -3.61 1.26 1.74
CA ALA A 31 -4.12 1.46 3.10
C ALA A 31 -4.26 2.93 3.51
N GLN A 32 -3.38 3.82 3.01
CA GLN A 32 -3.48 5.26 3.28
C GLN A 32 -4.68 5.91 2.58
N GLN A 33 -4.90 5.57 1.31
CA GLN A 33 -5.92 6.23 0.49
C GLN A 33 -7.30 5.60 0.63
N PHE A 34 -7.40 4.39 1.17
CA PHE A 34 -8.68 3.69 1.27
C PHE A 34 -9.73 4.54 1.99
N ASP A 35 -10.81 4.82 1.27
CA ASP A 35 -11.99 5.53 1.76
C ASP A 35 -13.25 4.76 1.38
N LYS A 36 -14.29 4.87 2.22
CA LYS A 36 -15.58 4.20 1.97
C LYS A 36 -16.24 4.65 0.66
N SER A 37 -15.94 5.87 0.18
CA SER A 37 -16.45 6.39 -1.10
C SER A 37 -15.97 5.59 -2.31
N TRP A 38 -14.91 4.78 -2.16
CA TRP A 38 -14.44 3.86 -3.20
C TRP A 38 -15.47 2.81 -3.59
N ARG A 39 -16.48 2.55 -2.75
CA ARG A 39 -17.62 1.71 -3.12
C ARG A 39 -18.57 2.39 -4.12
N ASP A 40 -18.63 3.71 -4.09
CA ASP A 40 -19.61 4.51 -4.81
C ASP A 40 -19.02 5.15 -6.08
N ASP A 41 -17.71 5.38 -6.10
CA ASP A 41 -17.00 5.99 -7.23
C ASP A 41 -15.61 5.35 -7.45
N VAL A 42 -15.50 4.57 -8.53
CA VAL A 42 -14.25 3.93 -8.95
C VAL A 42 -13.12 4.91 -9.24
N SER A 43 -13.45 6.17 -9.62
CA SER A 43 -12.44 7.18 -9.94
C SER A 43 -11.66 7.66 -8.72
N GLN A 44 -12.19 7.44 -7.51
CA GLN A 44 -11.52 7.77 -6.25
C GLN A 44 -10.43 6.76 -5.89
N ILE A 45 -10.48 5.54 -6.44
CA ILE A 45 -9.61 4.43 -6.05
C ILE A 45 -8.16 4.73 -6.44
N MET A 46 -7.33 4.88 -5.42
CA MET A 46 -5.90 5.21 -5.52
C MET A 46 -5.61 6.41 -6.45
N SER A 47 -6.45 7.45 -6.41
CA SER A 47 -6.37 8.59 -7.33
C SER A 47 -5.28 9.63 -7.00
N ARG A 48 -4.57 9.50 -5.87
CA ARG A 48 -3.52 10.46 -5.48
C ARG A 48 -2.37 10.48 -6.48
N GLU A 49 -2.24 11.60 -7.20
CA GLU A 49 -1.24 11.80 -8.25
C GLU A 49 0.20 11.63 -7.76
N SER A 50 0.51 11.98 -6.49
CA SER A 50 1.86 11.91 -5.95
C SER A 50 2.44 10.49 -5.85
N PHE A 51 1.60 9.46 -5.93
CA PHE A 51 2.05 8.07 -5.89
C PHE A 51 2.43 7.54 -7.28
N TRP A 52 1.84 8.10 -8.34
CA TRP A 52 2.01 7.61 -9.70
C TRP A 52 3.15 8.34 -10.41
N GLU A 53 3.99 7.59 -11.11
CA GLU A 53 5.05 8.17 -11.94
C GLU A 53 4.50 8.77 -13.24
N SER A 54 3.33 8.30 -13.70
CA SER A 54 2.65 8.80 -14.88
C SER A 54 1.15 8.41 -14.92
N GLU A 55 0.37 9.14 -15.71
CA GLU A 55 -1.03 8.77 -16.01
C GLU A 55 -1.14 7.39 -16.67
N ALA A 56 -0.14 6.97 -17.44
CA ALA A 56 -0.11 5.65 -18.07
C ALA A 56 0.02 4.53 -17.02
N GLN A 57 0.85 4.72 -16.00
CA GLN A 57 0.98 3.79 -14.87
C GLN A 57 -0.31 3.73 -14.05
N TYR A 58 -0.97 4.87 -13.80
CA TYR A 58 -2.29 4.85 -13.17
C TYR A 58 -3.32 4.14 -14.04
N SER A 59 -3.28 4.36 -15.35
CA SER A 59 -4.24 3.75 -16.28
C SER A 59 -4.07 2.23 -16.39
N SER A 60 -2.86 1.69 -16.23
CA SER A 60 -2.65 0.23 -16.26
C SER A 60 -3.29 -0.51 -15.06
N LEU A 61 -3.66 0.21 -14.00
CA LEU A 61 -4.41 -0.34 -12.86
C LEU A 61 -5.94 -0.40 -13.11
N ALA A 62 -6.45 0.01 -14.28
CA ALA A 62 -7.88 0.15 -14.51
C ALA A 62 -8.69 -1.13 -14.24
N ASP A 63 -8.24 -2.28 -14.75
CA ASP A 63 -8.94 -3.56 -14.55
C ASP A 63 -8.96 -3.97 -13.07
N TRP A 64 -7.84 -3.76 -12.37
CA TRP A 64 -7.75 -3.98 -10.93
C TRP A 64 -8.72 -3.08 -10.17
N ARG A 65 -8.78 -1.77 -10.50
CA ARG A 65 -9.70 -0.83 -9.85
C ARG A 65 -11.15 -1.22 -10.04
N ASN A 66 -11.53 -1.61 -11.26
CA ASN A 66 -12.89 -2.03 -11.57
C ASN A 66 -13.29 -3.29 -10.79
N LEU A 67 -12.41 -4.30 -10.73
CA LEU A 67 -12.70 -5.51 -9.95
C LEU A 67 -12.78 -5.22 -8.45
N TYR A 68 -11.83 -4.44 -7.93
CA TYR A 68 -11.84 -4.03 -6.52
C TYR A 68 -13.11 -3.26 -6.16
N TYR A 69 -13.51 -2.30 -7.01
CA TYR A 69 -14.77 -1.57 -6.90
C TYR A 69 -15.98 -2.51 -6.79
N HIS A 70 -16.09 -3.49 -7.69
CA HIS A 70 -17.18 -4.46 -7.65
C HIS A 70 -17.19 -5.30 -6.36
N LEU A 71 -16.03 -5.71 -5.86
CA LEU A 71 -15.91 -6.41 -4.59
C LEU A 71 -16.35 -5.54 -3.40
N LEU A 72 -16.01 -4.24 -3.41
CA LEU A 72 -16.44 -3.29 -2.37
C LEU A 72 -17.95 -3.09 -2.34
N GLN A 73 -18.62 -3.15 -3.49
CA GLN A 73 -20.08 -3.01 -3.58
C GLN A 73 -20.84 -4.12 -2.84
N ASN A 74 -20.22 -5.30 -2.70
CA ASN A 74 -20.77 -6.45 -1.99
C ASN A 74 -20.63 -6.35 -0.46
N LEU A 75 -19.89 -5.36 0.06
CA LEU A 75 -19.69 -5.16 1.49
C LEU A 75 -20.77 -4.24 2.09
N SER A 76 -21.19 -4.53 3.32
CA SER A 76 -22.00 -3.61 4.12
C SER A 76 -21.17 -2.41 4.59
N VAL A 77 -21.85 -1.35 5.07
CA VAL A 77 -21.16 -0.18 5.63
C VAL A 77 -20.29 -0.56 6.83
N ASP A 78 -20.75 -1.48 7.68
CA ASP A 78 -19.98 -1.96 8.83
C ASP A 78 -18.75 -2.75 8.37
N GLN A 79 -18.90 -3.61 7.37
CA GLN A 79 -17.78 -4.36 6.79
C GLN A 79 -16.73 -3.45 6.15
N LEU A 80 -17.14 -2.34 5.50
CA LEU A 80 -16.20 -1.35 4.95
C LEU A 80 -15.41 -0.62 6.04
N LYS A 81 -16.05 -0.33 7.18
CA LYS A 81 -15.38 0.30 8.32
C LYS A 81 -14.31 -0.65 8.89
N ASP A 82 -14.66 -1.92 9.07
CA ASP A 82 -13.73 -2.95 9.55
C ASP A 82 -12.58 -3.15 8.56
N MET A 83 -12.87 -3.12 7.26
CA MET A 83 -11.87 -3.21 6.21
C MET A 83 -10.86 -2.05 6.23
N SER A 84 -11.33 -0.82 6.45
CA SER A 84 -10.42 0.34 6.58
C SER A 84 -9.45 0.17 7.75
N ALA A 85 -9.94 -0.30 8.90
CA ALA A 85 -9.10 -0.58 10.06
C ALA A 85 -8.11 -1.73 9.79
N LEU A 86 -8.58 -2.81 9.16
CA LEU A 86 -7.75 -3.97 8.81
C LEU A 86 -6.62 -3.59 7.84
N LEU A 87 -6.91 -2.79 6.82
CA LEU A 87 -5.91 -2.34 5.86
C LEU A 87 -4.79 -1.56 6.54
N ARG A 88 -5.12 -0.66 7.47
CA ARG A 88 -4.12 0.13 8.21
C ARG A 88 -3.29 -0.72 9.17
N ASP A 89 -3.91 -1.69 9.83
CA ASP A 89 -3.23 -2.59 10.77
C ASP A 89 -2.26 -3.54 10.06
N LYS A 90 -2.64 -4.08 8.90
CA LYS A 90 -1.86 -5.09 8.17
C LYS A 90 -0.84 -4.53 7.19
N ASN A 91 -0.94 -3.25 6.82
CA ASN A 91 -0.05 -2.62 5.84
C ASN A 91 0.68 -1.41 6.45
N PRO A 92 1.72 -1.64 7.28
CA PRO A 92 2.48 -0.57 7.90
C PRO A 92 3.22 0.28 6.86
N GLN A 93 3.33 1.57 7.13
CA GLN A 93 3.92 2.56 6.22
C GLN A 93 5.44 2.48 6.13
N THR A 94 6.10 1.93 7.15
CA THR A 94 7.55 1.77 7.18
C THR A 94 7.89 0.32 6.84
N ALA A 95 8.29 0.09 5.59
CA ALA A 95 8.86 -1.19 5.19
C ALA A 95 10.32 -1.27 5.67
N LEU A 96 10.63 -2.22 6.55
CA LEU A 96 12.01 -2.52 6.98
C LEU A 96 12.75 -3.32 5.90
N LEU A 97 12.93 -2.70 4.75
CA LEU A 97 13.71 -3.29 3.67
C LEU A 97 15.20 -3.27 4.02
N ARG A 98 15.94 -4.22 3.44
CA ARG A 98 17.37 -4.37 3.66
C ARG A 98 18.18 -3.05 3.52
N PRO A 99 17.94 -2.19 2.52
CA PRO A 99 18.64 -0.91 2.41
C PRO A 99 18.40 0.03 3.60
N VAL A 100 17.20 0.00 4.20
CA VAL A 100 16.87 0.80 5.39
C VAL A 100 17.64 0.28 6.60
N ILE A 101 17.76 -1.04 6.73
CA ILE A 101 18.53 -1.69 7.81
C ILE A 101 20.02 -1.35 7.66
N GLU A 102 20.56 -1.46 6.44
CA GLU A 102 21.97 -1.16 6.16
C GLU A 102 22.30 0.32 6.39
N ALA A 103 21.41 1.24 5.99
CA ALA A 103 21.57 2.68 6.25
C ALA A 103 21.58 3.04 7.75
N VAL A 104 20.99 2.21 8.62
CA VAL A 104 21.05 2.37 10.07
C VAL A 104 22.30 1.72 10.66
N TRP A 105 22.71 0.56 10.15
CA TRP A 105 23.88 -0.15 10.65
C TRP A 105 25.21 0.50 10.27
N GLU A 106 25.32 1.10 9.09
CA GLU A 106 26.57 1.69 8.63
C GLU A 106 27.07 2.82 9.57
N PRO A 107 26.26 3.82 9.97
CA PRO A 107 26.66 4.83 10.94
C PRO A 107 27.03 4.26 12.33
N ILE A 108 26.37 3.19 12.79
CA ILE A 108 26.71 2.54 14.06
C ILE A 108 28.10 1.91 13.98
N THR A 109 28.40 1.22 12.88
CA THR A 109 29.67 0.50 12.73
C THR A 109 30.86 1.41 12.45
N GLN A 110 30.66 2.49 11.69
CA GLN A 110 31.75 3.38 11.27
C GLN A 110 31.97 4.53 12.25
N GLU A 111 30.90 5.06 12.85
CA GLU A 111 30.94 6.32 13.61
C GLU A 111 30.48 6.16 15.06
N ASP A 112 30.06 4.95 15.49
CA ASP A 112 29.35 4.71 16.76
C ASP A 112 28.12 5.63 16.90
N ASN A 113 27.51 5.99 15.76
CA ASN A 113 26.36 6.87 15.72
C ASN A 113 25.06 6.06 15.79
N TRP A 114 24.43 6.07 16.97
CA TRP A 114 23.17 5.37 17.26
C TRP A 114 21.91 6.20 16.92
N GLU A 115 22.06 7.47 16.54
CA GLU A 115 20.93 8.38 16.27
C GLU A 115 19.97 7.86 15.19
N PRO A 116 20.44 7.35 14.02
CA PRO A 116 19.56 6.79 12.98
C PRO A 116 18.72 5.61 13.46
N PHE A 117 19.25 4.81 14.39
CA PHE A 117 18.52 3.69 14.98
C PHE A 117 17.37 4.17 15.87
N TYR A 118 17.61 5.16 16.72
CA TYR A 118 16.56 5.71 17.59
C TYR A 118 15.47 6.43 16.79
N GLU A 119 15.83 7.12 15.71
CA GLU A 119 14.86 7.69 14.79
C GLU A 119 13.99 6.61 14.14
N LEU A 120 14.59 5.51 13.70
CA LEU A 120 13.85 4.38 13.13
C LEU A 120 12.88 3.77 14.14
N ILE A 121 13.33 3.51 15.38
CA ILE A 121 12.46 2.98 16.44
C ILE A 121 11.30 3.93 16.73
N THR A 122 11.54 5.24 16.76
CA THR A 122 10.49 6.25 16.98
C THR A 122 9.44 6.21 15.87
N LYS A 123 9.86 6.08 14.61
CA LYS A 123 8.96 5.93 13.45
C LYS A 123 8.14 4.64 13.54
N LEU A 124 8.76 3.52 13.89
CA LEU A 124 8.07 2.22 14.01
C LEU A 124 7.07 2.17 15.17
N GLN A 125 7.32 2.91 16.26
CA GLN A 125 6.44 2.96 17.42
C GLN A 125 5.22 3.88 17.23
N GLY A 126 5.06 4.53 16.08
CA GLY A 126 3.86 5.31 15.76
C GLY A 126 3.64 6.51 16.67
N LYS A 127 4.71 7.18 17.13
CA LYS A 127 4.62 8.46 17.86
C LYS A 127 4.56 9.70 16.95
N GLN A 128 4.20 9.54 15.67
CA GLN A 128 3.82 10.61 14.76
C GLN A 128 2.63 10.17 13.90
#